data_AF-A0A2K5M497-F1
#
_entry.id   AF-A0A2K5M497-F1
#
_cell.length_a   1.000
_cell.length_b   1.000
_cell.length_c   1.000
_cell.angle_alpha   90.00
_cell.angle_beta   90.00
_cell.angle_gamma   90.00
#
_symmetry.space_group_name_H-M   'P 1'
#
loop_
_entity.id
_entity.type
_entity.pdbx_description
1 polymer ?
#
loop_
_entity_poly.entity_id
_entity_poly.type
_entity_poly.pdbx_seq_one_letter_code
_entity_poly.pdbx_strand_id
1 'polypeptide(L)'
;MAYHGQGQKVQKVMVQPINLIFRYLQNRSWIQVWLYEQGNMWIEGCITGFNEYMNLIHSKTKSRKLGWIILKGDITLLQSVSNQK
;
A
#
# COMPACT_ATOMS: atom_id res chain seq x y z
N MET A 1 -19.77 -31.17 -29.06
CA MET A 1 -18.63 -31.00 -28.14
C MET A 1 -18.81 -29.70 -27.36
N ALA A 2 -18.92 -29.75 -26.03
CA ALA A 2 -18.96 -28.55 -25.18
C ALA A 2 -17.62 -28.41 -24.45
N TYR A 3 -16.92 -27.31 -24.68
CA TYR A 3 -15.68 -26.98 -23.98
C TYR A 3 -16.02 -26.56 -22.55
N HIS A 4 -15.91 -27.49 -21.61
CA HIS A 4 -15.92 -27.17 -20.18
C HIS A 4 -14.60 -26.47 -19.87
N GLY A 5 -14.62 -25.13 -19.87
CA GLY A 5 -13.50 -24.31 -19.41
C GLY A 5 -13.21 -24.63 -17.95
N GLN A 6 -12.14 -25.37 -17.70
CA GLN A 6 -11.60 -25.56 -16.36
C GLN A 6 -11.14 -24.19 -15.86
N GLY A 7 -11.98 -23.53 -15.07
CA GLY A 7 -11.59 -22.37 -14.30
C GLY A 7 -10.41 -22.78 -13.43
N GLN A 8 -9.22 -22.24 -13.74
CA GLN A 8 -8.02 -22.46 -12.93
C GLN A 8 -8.36 -22.05 -11.50
N LYS A 9 -8.41 -23.04 -10.59
CA LYS A 9 -8.47 -22.77 -9.15
C LYS A 9 -7.18 -22.09 -8.77
N VAL A 10 -7.19 -20.76 -8.77
CA VAL A 10 -6.09 -19.96 -8.21
C VAL A 10 -6.04 -20.30 -6.73
N GLN A 11 -5.09 -21.15 -6.35
CA GLN A 11 -4.78 -21.37 -4.95
C GLN A 11 -4.29 -20.04 -4.40
N LYS A 12 -5.02 -19.46 -3.45
CA LYS A 12 -4.59 -18.26 -2.72
C LYS A 12 -3.39 -18.65 -1.89
N VAL A 13 -2.19 -18.41 -2.41
CA VAL A 13 -0.96 -18.47 -1.64
C VAL A 13 -1.09 -17.46 -0.51
N MET A 14 -1.05 -17.95 0.74
CA MET A 14 -1.03 -17.08 1.90
C MET A 14 0.35 -16.43 1.96
N VAL A 15 0.40 -15.12 1.75
CA VAL A 15 1.65 -14.36 1.75
C VAL A 15 1.80 -13.67 3.09
N GLN A 16 2.99 -13.75 3.68
CA GLN A 16 3.29 -13.01 4.90
C GLN A 16 3.13 -11.49 4.69
N PRO A 17 2.60 -10.74 5.67
CA PRO A 17 2.38 -9.30 5.52
C PRO A 17 3.63 -8.50 5.13
N ILE A 18 4.80 -8.91 5.61
CA ILE A 18 6.07 -8.28 5.27
C ILE A 18 6.39 -8.36 3.76
N ASN A 19 6.05 -9.49 3.13
CA ASN A 19 6.25 -9.68 1.69
C ASN A 19 5.33 -8.77 0.88
N LEU A 20 4.15 -8.43 1.39
CA LEU A 20 3.26 -7.46 0.75
C LEU A 20 3.87 -6.06 0.76
N ILE A 21 4.48 -5.65 1.88
CA ILE A 21 5.17 -4.37 2.01
C ILE A 21 6.37 -4.32 1.06
N PHE A 22 7.17 -5.39 0.99
CA PHE A 22 8.27 -5.48 0.04
C PHE A 22 7.81 -5.36 -1.41
N ARG A 23 6.69 -5.99 -1.77
CA ARG A 23 6.10 -5.84 -3.12
C ARG A 23 5.70 -4.40 -3.41
N TYR A 24 5.13 -3.67 -2.45
CA TYR A 24 4.80 -2.25 -2.63
C TYR A 24 6.04 -1.38 -2.79
N LEU A 25 7.12 -1.68 -2.05
CA LEU A 25 8.40 -0.99 -2.17
C LEU A 25 9.06 -1.23 -3.53
N GLN A 26 9.08 -2.49 -4.01
CA GLN A 26 9.65 -2.88 -5.30
C GLN A 26 8.87 -2.31 -6.49
N ASN A 27 7.54 -2.42 -6.45
CA ASN A 27 6.68 -1.97 -7.54
C ASN A 27 6.42 -0.46 -7.54
N ARG A 28 7.00 0.28 -6.58
CA ARG A 28 6.70 1.70 -6.34
C ARG A 28 5.19 1.98 -6.39
N SER A 29 4.41 1.11 -5.73
CA SER A 29 2.95 1.18 -5.78
C SER A 29 2.42 2.34 -4.95
N TRP A 30 1.39 3.00 -5.47
CA TRP A 30 0.62 3.98 -4.69
C TRP A 30 -0.19 3.25 -3.61
N ILE A 31 0.00 3.73 -2.38
CA ILE A 31 -0.64 3.22 -1.18
C ILE A 31 -1.27 4.37 -0.40
N GLN A 32 -2.32 4.05 0.33
CA GLN A 32 -2.98 4.91 1.29
C GLN A 32 -2.70 4.37 2.69
N VAL A 33 -2.28 5.27 3.57
CA VAL A 33 -1.86 4.98 4.93
C VAL A 33 -2.77 5.72 5.89
N TRP A 34 -3.37 4.97 6.80
CA TRP A 34 -4.20 5.51 7.86
C TRP A 34 -3.37 5.63 9.13
N LEU A 35 -3.46 6.79 9.77
CA LEU A 35 -2.77 7.07 11.03
C LEU A 35 -3.68 6.67 12.20
N TYR A 36 -3.08 6.11 13.26
CA TYR A 36 -3.85 5.66 14.43
C TYR A 36 -4.50 6.84 15.17
N GLU A 37 -3.74 7.90 15.43
CA GLU A 37 -4.22 9.04 16.22
C GLU A 37 -5.25 9.92 15.48
N GLN A 38 -5.24 9.92 14.14
CA GLN A 38 -6.06 10.81 13.33
C GLN A 38 -6.87 10.01 12.29
N GLY A 39 -7.98 9.42 12.72
CA GLY A 39 -8.84 8.59 11.86
C GLY A 39 -9.48 9.33 10.66
N ASN A 40 -9.51 10.67 10.67
CA ASN A 40 -10.00 11.47 9.55
C ASN A 40 -8.90 11.87 8.56
N MET A 41 -7.63 11.51 8.83
CA MET A 41 -6.49 11.86 8.00
C MET A 41 -5.83 10.60 7.47
N TRP A 42 -5.60 10.59 6.16
CA TRP A 42 -4.84 9.56 5.49
C TRP A 42 -3.80 10.19 4.57
N ILE A 43 -2.71 9.47 4.40
CA ILE A 43 -1.59 9.88 3.56
C ILE A 43 -1.56 8.93 2.37
N GLU A 44 -1.65 9.49 1.17
CA GLU A 44 -1.43 8.73 -0.04
C GLU A 44 -0.03 9.01 -0.55
N GLY A 45 0.70 7.96 -0.89
CA GLY A 45 2.08 8.05 -1.33
C GLY A 45 2.61 6.72 -1.82
N CYS A 46 3.90 6.66 -2.06
CA CYS A 46 4.59 5.41 -2.41
C CYS A 46 5.52 5.01 -1.24
N ILE A 47 6.07 3.80 -1.16
CA ILE A 47 7.11 3.44 -0.16
C ILE A 47 8.52 3.48 -0.77
N THR A 48 9.47 4.25 -0.19
CA THR A 48 10.87 4.36 -0.69
C THR A 48 11.77 3.49 0.16
N GLY A 49 11.53 3.47 1.46
CA GLY A 49 12.27 2.67 2.42
C GLY A 49 11.35 2.14 3.51
N PHE A 50 11.63 0.92 3.95
CA PHE A 50 10.95 0.29 5.07
C PHE A 50 12.01 -0.04 6.12
N ASN A 51 12.06 0.73 7.21
CA ASN A 51 12.89 0.50 8.39
C ASN A 51 12.06 0.83 9.65
N GLU A 52 12.72 0.90 10.80
CA GLU A 52 12.15 1.24 12.12
C GLU A 52 11.27 2.52 12.13
N TYR A 53 11.50 3.41 11.16
CA TYR A 53 10.76 4.65 10.96
C TYR A 53 10.35 4.73 9.49
N MET A 54 9.31 4.00 9.11
CA MET A 54 8.85 3.85 7.72
C MET A 54 8.93 5.17 6.93
N ASN A 55 9.88 5.25 6.00
CA ASN A 55 10.10 6.41 5.14
C ASN A 55 9.07 6.41 4.01
N LEU A 56 7.97 7.14 4.19
CA LEU A 56 6.87 7.18 3.23
C LEU A 56 7.07 8.30 2.19
N ILE A 57 6.94 7.95 0.91
CA ILE A 57 7.27 8.81 -0.24
C ILE A 57 6.14 9.77 -0.59
N HIS A 58 6.57 10.95 -1.04
CA HIS A 58 5.90 11.89 -1.97
C HIS A 58 4.38 11.84 -1.86
N SER A 59 3.89 12.56 -0.86
CA SER A 59 2.48 12.60 -0.55
C SER A 59 1.76 13.64 -1.41
N LYS A 60 0.63 13.26 -2.00
CA LYS A 60 -0.41 14.23 -2.35
C LYS A 60 -1.52 14.05 -1.34
N THR A 61 -1.57 14.88 -0.31
CA THR A 61 -2.80 15.05 0.45
C THR A 61 -3.79 15.83 -0.42
N LYS A 62 -5.10 15.62 -0.23
CA LYS A 62 -6.19 16.34 -0.94
C LYS A 62 -6.01 17.86 -1.04
N SER A 63 -5.16 18.47 -0.22
CA SER A 63 -4.95 19.91 -0.17
C SER A 63 -3.52 20.37 -0.51
N ARG A 64 -2.46 19.54 -0.43
CA ARG A 64 -1.06 19.98 -0.65
C ARG A 64 -0.13 18.85 -1.14
N LYS A 65 0.82 19.22 -2.01
CA LYS A 65 1.98 18.38 -2.34
C LYS A 65 2.93 18.39 -1.15
N LEU A 66 3.02 17.27 -0.47
CA LEU A 66 3.97 17.04 0.60
C LEU A 66 5.19 16.33 0.00
N GLY A 67 6.37 16.83 0.34
CA GLY A 67 7.65 16.27 -0.10
C GLY A 67 7.92 14.91 0.53
N TRP A 68 9.19 14.66 0.83
CA TRP A 68 9.58 13.41 1.50
C TRP A 68 9.26 13.51 2.98
N ILE A 69 8.55 12.52 3.52
CA ILE A 69 8.13 12.50 4.92
C ILE A 69 8.57 11.19 5.55
N ILE A 70 9.08 11.28 6.77
CA ILE A 70 9.34 10.11 7.61
C ILE A 70 8.09 9.92 8.47
N LEU A 71 7.43 8.77 8.35
CA LEU A 71 6.34 8.45 9.26
C LEU A 71 6.92 7.78 10.49
N LYS A 72 6.75 8.45 11.63
CA LYS A 72 7.14 7.97 12.95
C LYS A 72 5.86 7.72 13.74
N GLY A 73 5.45 6.46 13.84
CA GLY A 73 4.27 6.08 14.62
C GLY A 73 3.61 4.79 14.16
N ASP A 74 2.56 4.42 14.89
CA ASP A 74 1.76 3.24 14.63
C ASP A 74 0.83 3.46 13.43
N ILE A 75 1.06 2.66 12.39
CA ILE A 75 0.22 2.63 11.21
C ILE A 75 -0.96 1.70 11.46
N THR A 76 -2.17 2.21 11.32
CA THR A 76 -3.40 1.42 11.51
C THR A 76 -3.66 0.53 10.31
N LEU A 77 -3.49 1.06 9.11
CA LEU A 77 -3.87 0.35 7.89
C LEU A 77 -3.04 0.82 6.68
N LEU A 78 -2.56 -0.15 5.91
CA LEU A 78 -1.93 0.04 4.60
C LEU A 78 -2.81 -0.58 3.52
N GLN A 79 -3.23 0.24 2.55
CA GLN A 79 -4.03 -0.21 1.43
C GLN A 79 -3.42 0.27 0.12
N SER A 80 -3.32 -0.61 -0.88
CA SER A 80 -2.96 -0.17 -2.23
C SER A 80 -4.11 0.59 -2.87
N VAL A 81 -3.81 1.75 -3.45
CA VAL A 81 -4.77 2.50 -4.26
C VAL A 81 -4.69 1.94 -5.67
N SER A 82 -5.50 0.91 -5.97
CA SER A 82 -5.72 0.51 -7.35
C SER A 82 -6.56 1.60 -8.01
N ASN A 83 -5.97 2.41 -8.87
CA ASN A 83 -6.75 3.15 -9.87
C ASN A 83 -7.42 2.10 -10.76
N GLN A 84 -8.63 1.69 -10.39
CA GLN A 84 -9.51 1.00 -11.32
C GLN A 84 -9.89 2.04 -12.37
N LYS A 85 -9.27 1.92 -13.54
CA LYS A 85 -9.82 2.47 -14.77
C LYS A 85 -11.06 1.66 -15.16
#